data_AF-A0A8J6THQ7-F1
#
_entry.id   AF-A0A8J6THQ7-F1
#
_cell.length_a   1.000
_cell.length_b   1.000
_cell.length_c   1.000
_cell.angle_alpha   90.00
_cell.angle_beta   90.00
_cell.angle_gamma   90.00
#
_symmetry.space_group_name_H-M   'P 1'
#
loop_
_entity.id
_entity.type
_entity.pdbx_description
1 polymer ?
#
loop_
_entity_poly.entity_id
_entity_poly.type
_entity_poly.pdbx_seq_one_letter_code
_entity_poly.pdbx_strand_id
1 'polypeptide(L)'
;MKGVKVKVIRKNGVKLRSAPNKAIGGPKEPRNSILTLTGVMNKNSDNGWFFAQVIAADGGKYWVGGWEGEDVDPTESLEFFYQTATPAPTLEISPTPSLIPSPTPYWILPSTPTLTPTSIP
;
A
#
# COMPACT_ATOMS: atom_id res chain seq x y z
N MET A 1 6.82 2.04 8.53
CA MET A 1 7.86 1.08 8.11
C MET A 1 7.50 0.50 6.75
N LYS A 2 8.32 0.74 5.72
CA LYS A 2 8.20 0.12 4.40
C LYS A 2 8.80 -1.30 4.47
N GLY A 3 8.14 -2.30 3.93
CA GLY A 3 8.61 -3.68 3.94
C GLY A 3 7.47 -4.67 3.71
N VAL A 4 7.81 -5.87 3.26
CA VAL A 4 6.85 -6.96 3.06
C VAL A 4 6.20 -7.28 4.40
N LYS A 5 4.87 -7.24 4.46
CA LYS A 5 4.13 -7.57 5.67
C LYS A 5 3.72 -9.03 5.62
N VAL A 6 3.78 -9.66 6.77
CA VAL A 6 3.27 -11.02 6.97
C VAL A 6 2.34 -11.03 8.17
N LYS A 7 1.35 -11.90 8.13
CA LYS A 7 0.35 -12.05 9.18
C LYS A 7 0.47 -13.44 9.79
N VAL A 8 0.41 -13.50 11.12
CA VAL A 8 0.43 -14.76 11.85
C VAL A 8 -0.91 -15.49 11.66
N ILE A 9 -0.89 -16.66 11.01
CA ILE A 9 -2.10 -17.46 10.76
C ILE A 9 -2.28 -18.62 11.74
N ARG A 10 -1.19 -19.03 12.40
CA ARG A 10 -1.16 -20.16 13.32
C ARG A 10 -2.12 -19.94 14.49
N LYS A 11 -2.95 -20.95 14.80
CA LYS A 11 -3.99 -20.87 15.84
C LYS A 11 -3.42 -20.48 17.21
N ASN A 12 -2.28 -21.06 17.57
CA ASN A 12 -1.62 -20.81 18.85
C ASN A 12 -0.66 -19.62 18.82
N GLY A 13 -0.62 -18.84 17.73
CA GLY A 13 0.39 -17.81 17.52
C GLY A 13 1.77 -18.38 17.20
N VAL A 14 2.77 -17.49 17.21
CA VAL A 14 4.16 -17.80 16.86
C VAL A 14 5.08 -17.26 17.95
N LYS A 15 5.98 -18.11 18.44
CA LYS A 15 7.02 -17.69 19.38
C LYS A 15 8.16 -17.03 18.60
N LEU A 16 8.47 -15.79 18.95
CA LEU A 16 9.59 -15.04 18.38
C LEU A 16 10.88 -15.42 19.11
N ARG A 17 11.97 -15.57 18.35
CA ARG A 17 13.27 -16.00 18.87
C ARG A 17 14.35 -14.96 18.62
N SER A 18 15.29 -14.82 19.55
CA SER A 18 16.42 -13.89 19.43
C SER A 18 17.47 -14.33 18.39
N ALA A 19 17.59 -15.62 18.11
CA ALA A 19 18.53 -16.19 17.15
C ALA A 19 17.92 -17.38 16.40
N PRO A 20 18.36 -17.65 15.16
CA PRO A 20 17.97 -18.86 14.44
C PRO A 20 18.50 -20.06 15.23
N ASN A 21 17.65 -21.07 15.44
CA ASN A 21 17.98 -22.30 16.18
C ASN A 21 18.25 -22.14 17.71
N LYS A 22 17.93 -21.00 18.33
CA LYS A 22 17.84 -20.91 19.80
C LYS A 22 16.41 -20.64 20.22
N ALA A 23 15.81 -21.51 21.03
CA ALA A 23 14.44 -21.32 21.55
C ALA A 23 14.37 -20.41 22.78
N ILE A 24 15.52 -19.91 23.24
CA ILE A 24 15.63 -19.14 24.48
C ILE A 24 15.40 -17.66 24.19
N GLY A 25 14.30 -17.17 24.74
CA GLY A 25 14.00 -15.75 24.81
C GLY A 25 13.29 -15.20 23.57
N GLY A 26 12.18 -14.53 23.84
CA GLY A 26 11.42 -13.71 22.89
C GLY A 26 9.92 -13.72 23.18
N PRO A 27 9.19 -12.68 22.75
CA PRO A 27 7.76 -12.57 22.95
C PRO A 27 6.99 -13.57 22.09
N LYS A 28 5.73 -13.80 22.42
CA LYS A 28 4.82 -14.61 21.62
C LYS A 28 3.86 -13.70 20.88
N GLU A 29 3.83 -13.81 19.56
CA GLU A 29 2.90 -13.08 18.71
C GLU A 29 1.60 -13.87 18.56
N PRO A 30 0.44 -13.29 18.91
CA PRO A 30 -0.84 -13.95 18.71
C PRO A 30 -1.20 -14.10 17.23
N ARG A 31 -2.22 -14.93 16.97
CA ARG A 31 -2.84 -15.00 15.64
C ARG A 31 -3.33 -13.62 15.21
N ASN A 32 -3.21 -13.33 13.92
CA ASN A 32 -3.52 -12.06 13.26
C ASN A 32 -2.55 -10.90 13.55
N SER A 33 -1.48 -11.12 14.32
CA SER A 33 -0.39 -10.14 14.42
C SER A 33 0.21 -9.88 13.05
N ILE A 34 0.46 -8.60 12.75
CA ILE A 34 1.14 -8.17 11.52
C ILE A 34 2.59 -7.87 11.84
N LEU A 35 3.49 -8.60 11.17
CA LEU A 35 4.93 -8.47 11.31
C LEU A 35 5.52 -7.93 10.01
N THR A 36 6.73 -7.39 10.08
CA THR A 36 7.48 -6.99 8.88
C THR A 36 8.51 -8.05 8.57
N LEU A 37 8.39 -8.74 7.43
CA LEU A 37 9.38 -9.70 6.97
C LEU A 37 10.64 -8.96 6.52
N THR A 38 11.80 -9.30 7.09
CA THR A 38 13.09 -8.66 6.77
C THR A 38 14.09 -9.60 6.14
N GLY A 39 13.87 -10.91 6.23
CA GLY A 39 14.72 -11.90 5.57
C GLY A 39 14.12 -13.29 5.67
N VAL A 40 14.47 -14.14 4.72
CA VAL A 40 14.22 -15.58 4.78
C VAL A 40 15.59 -16.23 4.79
N MET A 41 15.90 -17.01 5.82
CA MET A 41 17.14 -17.76 5.90
C MET A 41 16.86 -19.18 5.44
N ASN A 42 17.66 -19.61 4.48
CA ASN A 42 17.46 -20.84 3.74
C ASN A 42 17.53 -22.08 4.64
N LYS A 43 16.79 -23.10 4.21
CA LYS A 43 16.60 -24.40 4.84
C LYS A 43 17.91 -24.94 5.43
N ASN A 44 17.91 -25.26 6.72
CA ASN A 44 18.95 -26.17 7.23
C ASN A 44 18.69 -27.53 6.55
N SER A 45 19.55 -27.94 5.61
CA SER A 45 19.38 -29.17 4.82
C SER A 45 19.28 -30.43 5.67
N ASP A 46 19.94 -30.40 6.83
CA ASP A 46 20.09 -31.58 7.68
C ASP A 46 18.83 -31.85 8.50
N ASN A 47 18.07 -30.79 8.81
CA ASN A 47 16.87 -30.86 9.66
C ASN A 47 15.59 -30.42 8.95
N GLY A 48 15.68 -29.91 7.72
CA GLY A 48 14.55 -29.44 6.94
C GLY A 48 13.91 -28.12 7.40
N TRP A 49 14.46 -27.43 8.40
CA TRP A 49 13.82 -26.26 9.00
C TRP A 49 14.01 -24.98 8.20
N PHE A 50 12.92 -24.24 8.03
CA PHE A 50 12.91 -22.89 7.47
C PHE A 50 12.93 -21.84 8.58
N PHE A 51 13.58 -20.71 8.30
CA PHE A 51 13.65 -19.59 9.22
C PHE A 51 13.24 -18.30 8.51
N ALA A 52 12.37 -17.52 9.14
CA ALA A 52 12.01 -16.18 8.69
C ALA A 52 12.44 -15.17 9.75
N GLN A 53 13.11 -14.11 9.31
CA GLN A 53 13.42 -12.97 10.15
C GLN A 53 12.32 -11.91 10.01
N VAL A 54 11.84 -11.43 11.15
CA VAL A 54 10.73 -10.48 11.23
C VAL A 54 11.05 -9.33 12.18
N ILE A 55 10.42 -8.18 11.94
CA ILE A 55 10.30 -7.09 12.92
C ILE A 55 8.88 -7.13 13.48
N ALA A 56 8.78 -7.24 14.81
CA ALA A 56 7.53 -7.28 15.55
C ALA A 56 6.98 -5.87 15.85
N ALA A 57 5.82 -5.80 16.50
CA ALA A 57 5.16 -4.53 16.83
C ALA A 57 5.98 -3.68 17.83
N ASP A 58 6.80 -4.31 18.66
CA ASP A 58 7.75 -3.67 19.57
C ASP A 58 8.97 -3.05 18.84
N GLY A 59 9.09 -3.24 17.53
CA GLY A 59 10.23 -2.81 16.72
C GLY A 59 11.46 -3.73 16.83
N GLY A 60 11.39 -4.77 17.66
CA GLY A 60 12.43 -5.77 17.83
C GLY A 60 12.55 -6.69 16.62
N LYS A 61 13.78 -7.12 16.33
CA LYS A 61 14.09 -8.07 15.26
C LYS A 61 14.21 -9.47 15.83
N TYR A 62 13.42 -10.38 15.27
CA TYR A 62 13.29 -11.75 15.76
C TYR A 62 13.28 -12.77 14.63
N TRP A 63 13.31 -14.03 15.01
CA TRP A 63 13.24 -15.19 14.13
C TRP A 63 11.99 -16.02 14.42
N VAL A 64 11.37 -16.50 13.35
CA VAL A 64 10.31 -17.51 13.32
C VAL A 64 10.88 -18.77 12.68
N GLY A 65 10.66 -19.93 13.27
CA GLY A 65 11.18 -21.21 12.78
C GLY A 65 12.09 -21.96 13.75
N GLY A 66 12.42 -23.19 13.37
CA GLY A 66 13.31 -24.11 14.08
C GLY A 66 12.62 -24.93 15.17
N TRP A 67 13.38 -25.89 15.70
CA TRP A 67 12.90 -26.86 16.68
C TRP A 67 13.41 -26.56 18.08
N GLU A 68 12.48 -26.39 19.01
CA GLU A 68 12.61 -26.86 20.39
C GLU A 68 11.22 -26.77 21.02
N GLY A 69 10.59 -27.90 21.30
CA GLY A 69 9.26 -28.00 21.92
C GLY A 69 8.06 -27.75 21.00
N GLU A 70 8.22 -26.96 19.93
CA GLU A 70 7.20 -26.76 18.91
C GLU A 70 7.84 -26.38 17.58
N ASP A 71 7.64 -27.22 16.55
CA ASP A 71 8.04 -26.88 15.18
C ASP A 71 7.06 -25.83 14.64
N VAL A 72 7.62 -24.76 14.10
CA VAL A 72 6.84 -23.63 13.56
C VAL A 72 7.41 -23.29 12.21
N ASP A 73 7.01 -24.04 11.19
CA ASP A 73 7.37 -23.71 9.82
C ASP A 73 6.79 -22.32 9.47
N PRO A 74 7.62 -21.33 9.08
CA PRO A 74 7.14 -20.03 8.61
C PRO A 74 6.12 -20.14 7.47
N THR A 75 6.21 -21.17 6.62
CA THR A 75 5.28 -21.39 5.50
C THR A 75 3.88 -21.83 5.96
N GLU A 76 3.77 -22.45 7.14
CA GLU A 76 2.50 -22.88 7.72
C GLU A 76 1.96 -21.90 8.78
N SER A 77 2.79 -20.94 9.20
CA SER A 77 2.47 -20.06 10.33
C SER A 77 2.34 -18.59 9.95
N LEU A 78 2.83 -18.19 8.78
CA LEU A 78 2.77 -16.83 8.25
C LEU A 78 2.13 -16.79 6.87
N GLU A 79 1.29 -15.79 6.62
CA GLU A 79 0.77 -15.46 5.28
C GLU A 79 1.27 -14.07 4.86
N PHE A 80 1.49 -13.85 3.56
CA PHE A 80 1.75 -12.50 3.07
C PHE A 80 0.52 -11.61 3.29
N PHE A 81 0.75 -10.44 3.88
CA PHE A 81 -0.30 -9.46 4.13
C PHE A 81 -0.16 -8.31 3.15
N TYR A 82 -1.05 -8.28 2.17
CA TYR A 82 -1.18 -7.15 1.26
C TYR A 82 -2.28 -6.24 1.81
N GLN A 83 -1.92 -5.00 2.20
CA GLN A 83 -2.96 -4.00 2.44
C GLN A 83 -3.70 -3.80 1.13
N THR A 84 -4.99 -4.08 1.12
CA THR A 84 -5.85 -3.70 0.00
C THR A 84 -5.74 -2.19 -0.16
N ALA A 85 -5.32 -1.75 -1.35
CA ALA A 85 -5.35 -0.33 -1.67
C ALA A 85 -6.79 0.14 -1.50
N THR A 86 -6.99 1.22 -0.73
CA THR A 86 -8.27 1.92 -0.75
C THR A 86 -8.51 2.34 -2.20
N PRO A 87 -9.61 1.93 -2.85
CA PRO A 87 -9.90 2.42 -4.18
C PRO A 87 -9.92 3.95 -4.14
N ALA A 88 -9.20 4.58 -5.07
CA ALA A 88 -9.24 6.03 -5.20
C ALA A 88 -10.69 6.47 -5.40
N PRO A 89 -11.11 7.63 -4.86
CA PRO A 89 -12.44 8.15 -5.14
C PRO A 89 -12.62 8.25 -6.65
N THR A 90 -13.61 7.54 -7.19
CA THR A 90 -14.05 7.72 -8.57
C THR A 90 -14.48 9.17 -8.70
N LEU A 91 -13.82 9.93 -9.59
CA LEU A 91 -14.30 11.26 -9.96
C LEU A 91 -15.65 11.07 -10.66
N GLU A 92 -16.75 11.30 -9.94
CA GLU A 92 -18.04 11.51 -10.59
C GLU A 92 -17.90 12.75 -11.48
N ILE A 93 -17.90 12.52 -12.79
CA ILE A 93 -18.01 13.59 -13.77
C ILE A 93 -19.40 14.18 -13.56
N SER A 94 -19.47 15.33 -12.87
CA SER A 94 -20.68 16.14 -12.80
C SER A 94 -21.14 16.42 -14.23
N PRO A 95 -22.42 16.19 -14.58
CA PRO A 95 -22.90 16.50 -15.93
C PRO A 95 -22.61 17.97 -16.24
N THR A 96 -21.86 18.20 -17.30
CA THR A 96 -21.64 19.54 -17.86
C THR A 96 -23.02 20.18 -18.10
N PRO A 97 -23.33 21.36 -17.52
CA PRO A 97 -24.58 22.03 -17.85
C PRO A 97 -24.57 22.34 -19.35
N SER A 98 -25.51 21.75 -20.09
CA SER A 98 -25.77 22.12 -21.48
C SER A 98 -26.17 23.59 -21.53
N LEU A 99 -25.26 24.43 -22.01
CA LEU A 99 -25.55 25.82 -22.35
C LEU A 99 -26.52 25.81 -23.54
N ILE A 100 -27.80 26.06 -23.26
CA ILE A 100 -28.78 26.43 -24.28
C ILE A 100 -28.29 27.77 -24.86
N PRO A 101 -28.07 27.92 -26.18
CA PRO A 101 -27.73 29.22 -26.75
C PRO A 101 -28.91 30.18 -26.56
N SER A 102 -28.72 31.19 -25.72
CA SER A 102 -29.59 32.36 -25.61
C SER A 102 -29.41 33.24 -26.85
N PRO A 103 -30.47 33.70 -27.54
CA PRO A 103 -30.31 34.59 -28.68
C PRO A 103 -29.75 35.94 -28.22
N THR A 104 -28.57 36.28 -28.73
CA THR A 104 -27.89 37.57 -28.52
C THR A 104 -28.75 38.75 -29.02
N PRO A 105 -28.97 39.81 -28.22
CA PRO A 105 -29.48 41.07 -28.75
C PRO A 105 -28.37 41.78 -29.56
N TYR A 106 -28.74 42.26 -30.74
CA TYR A 106 -27.86 43.00 -31.65
C TYR A 106 -27.39 44.32 -31.01
N TRP A 107 -26.08 44.52 -30.89
CA TRP A 107 -25.48 45.83 -30.66
C TRP A 107 -25.28 46.52 -32.01
N ILE A 108 -25.94 47.66 -32.20
CA ILE A 108 -25.76 48.53 -33.37
C ILE A 108 -24.37 49.19 -33.26
N LEU A 109 -23.47 48.92 -34.21
CA LEU A 109 -22.22 49.68 -34.34
C LEU A 109 -22.53 51.12 -34.81
N PRO A 110 -21.90 52.16 -34.25
CA PRO A 110 -21.94 53.48 -34.85
C PRO A 110 -21.21 53.46 -36.21
N SER A 111 -21.83 54.02 -37.24
CA SER A 111 -21.25 54.16 -38.58
C SER A 111 -20.11 55.18 -38.58
N THR A 112 -18.98 54.79 -39.17
CA THR A 112 -17.82 55.63 -39.43
C THR A 112 -18.21 56.78 -40.37
N PRO A 113 -17.83 58.05 -40.12
CA PRO A 113 -18.03 59.11 -41.10
C PRO A 113 -17.04 58.95 -42.27
N THR A 114 -17.59 58.92 -43.49
CA THR A 114 -16.81 58.94 -44.74
C THR A 114 -16.37 60.37 -45.03
N LEU A 115 -15.06 60.63 -45.12
CA LEU A 115 -14.54 61.90 -45.61
C LEU A 115 -14.53 61.91 -47.15
N THR A 116 -15.21 62.89 -47.75
CA THR A 116 -15.19 63.14 -49.19
C THR A 116 -13.93 63.92 -49.57
N PRO A 117 -13.12 63.48 -50.54
CA PRO A 117 -12.01 64.31 -51.03
C PRO A 117 -12.55 65.46 -51.90
N THR A 118 -12.22 66.69 -51.52
CA THR A 118 -12.42 67.90 -52.34
C THR A 118 -11.31 68.01 -53.38
N SER A 119 -11.63 68.00 -54.67
CA SER A 119 -10.68 68.44 -55.71
C SER A 119 -10.79 69.96 -55.87
N ILE A 120 -9.66 70.65 -55.82
CA ILE A 120 -9.54 72.09 -56.12
C ILE A 120 -9.06 72.22 -57.58
N PRO A 121 -9.59 73.18 -58.37
CA PRO A 121 -9.26 73.36 -59.79
C PRO A 121 -7.80 73.75 -60.06
#